data_AF-A0A6G2S755-F1
#
_entry.id   AF-A0A6G2S755-F1
#
_cell.length_a   1.000
_cell.length_b   1.000
_cell.length_c   1.000
_cell.angle_alpha   90.00
_cell.angle_beta   90.00
_cell.angle_gamma   90.00
#
_symmetry.space_group_name_H-M   'P 1'
#
loop_
_entity.id
_entity.type
_entity.pdbx_description
1 polymer ?
#
loop_
_entity_poly.entity_id
_entity_poly.type
_entity_poly.pdbx_seq_one_letter_code
_entity_poly.pdbx_strand_id
1 'polypeptide(L)'
;MSDPDAASPVTATAANSPAFPYTSPTSPTGTPPWDTIDALVGWLDRESALPAEQERLLRLLKLSEEAGEVAQAVIGATGQNPRKGRSHSWDDVHAELCDVIVTAMVALRTLTPEARRVFEGHLRRVAERVPGAATASP
;
A
#
# COMPACT_ATOMS: atom_id res chain seq x y z
N MET A 1 -31.96 -47.44 21.98
CA MET A 1 -31.48 -46.25 22.69
C MET A 1 -29.97 -46.20 22.48
N SER A 2 -29.54 -45.75 21.30
CA SER A 2 -28.14 -45.62 20.92
C SER A 2 -28.04 -44.56 19.83
N ASP A 3 -27.41 -43.45 20.19
CA ASP A 3 -26.53 -42.56 19.41
C ASP A 3 -26.36 -41.27 20.23
N PRO A 4 -25.34 -40.43 19.98
CA PRO A 4 -23.97 -40.72 19.52
C PRO A 4 -22.94 -39.93 20.36
N ASP A 5 -21.67 -40.34 20.44
CA ASP A 5 -20.62 -39.43 20.94
C ASP A 5 -19.88 -38.80 19.77
N ALA A 6 -20.21 -37.53 19.57
CA ALA A 6 -19.80 -36.69 18.47
C ALA A 6 -18.33 -36.29 18.59
N ALA A 7 -17.65 -36.24 17.44
CA ALA A 7 -16.35 -35.62 17.31
C ALA A 7 -16.41 -34.14 17.74
N SER A 8 -15.61 -33.78 18.75
CA SER A 8 -15.39 -32.40 19.16
C SER A 8 -14.69 -31.61 18.03
N PRO A 9 -15.21 -30.44 17.63
CA PRO A 9 -14.51 -29.58 16.67
C PRO A 9 -13.34 -28.87 17.36
N VAL A 10 -12.15 -28.99 16.77
CA VAL A 10 -10.99 -28.17 17.10
C VAL A 10 -11.31 -26.72 16.71
N THR A 11 -11.50 -25.88 17.71
CA THR A 11 -11.68 -24.43 17.56
C THR A 11 -10.43 -23.83 16.92
N ALA A 12 -10.57 -23.29 15.71
CA ALA A 12 -9.54 -22.47 15.09
C ALA A 12 -9.37 -21.20 15.92
N THR A 13 -8.22 -21.06 16.59
CA THR A 13 -7.83 -19.84 17.30
C THR A 13 -7.76 -18.70 16.30
N ALA A 14 -8.71 -17.76 16.39
CA ALA A 14 -8.67 -16.47 15.75
C ALA A 14 -7.50 -15.66 16.34
N ALA A 15 -6.31 -15.82 15.77
CA ALA A 15 -5.12 -15.07 16.15
C ALA A 15 -5.03 -13.78 15.34
N ASN A 16 -5.26 -12.66 16.03
CA ASN A 16 -4.60 -11.36 15.83
C ASN A 16 -4.81 -10.67 14.46
N SER A 17 -6.02 -10.17 14.21
CA SER A 17 -6.19 -9.02 13.31
C SER A 17 -6.17 -7.73 14.15
N PRO A 18 -5.34 -6.72 13.85
CA PRO A 18 -5.44 -5.44 14.52
C PRO A 18 -6.78 -4.78 14.14
N ALA A 19 -7.66 -4.62 15.13
CA ALA A 19 -8.90 -3.87 14.97
C ALA A 19 -8.55 -2.38 14.86
N PHE A 20 -8.76 -1.79 13.68
CA PHE A 20 -8.68 -0.34 13.50
C PHE A 20 -10.03 0.29 13.86
N PRO A 21 -10.13 1.09 14.94
CA PRO A 21 -11.34 1.87 15.20
C PRO A 21 -11.46 2.95 14.13
N TYR A 22 -12.41 2.78 13.20
CA TYR A 22 -12.74 3.81 12.21
C TYR A 22 -13.45 4.96 12.91
N THR A 23 -12.67 5.94 13.35
CA THR A 23 -13.20 7.22 13.83
C THR A 23 -13.09 8.17 12.65
N SER A 24 -14.20 8.59 12.07
CA SER A 24 -14.19 9.70 11.11
C SER A 24 -14.19 11.01 11.89
N PRO A 25 -13.16 11.86 11.71
CA PRO A 25 -13.45 13.28 11.67
C PRO A 25 -12.62 14.06 10.63
N THR A 26 -13.32 15.00 10.00
CA THR A 26 -12.84 16.29 9.44
C THR A 26 -11.80 16.25 8.30
N SER A 27 -12.20 16.74 7.13
CA SER A 27 -11.35 16.92 5.95
C SER A 27 -10.02 17.61 6.29
N PRO A 28 -8.85 17.04 5.93
CA PRO A 28 -7.58 17.67 6.23
C PRO A 28 -7.35 18.89 5.33
N THR A 29 -7.07 20.04 5.97
CA THR A 29 -6.36 21.19 5.40
C THR A 29 -4.91 20.80 5.08
N GLY A 30 -4.73 19.90 4.13
CA GLY A 30 -3.44 19.46 3.61
C GLY A 30 -3.40 19.57 2.09
N THR A 31 -2.21 19.74 1.52
CA THR A 31 -2.01 19.69 0.07
C THR A 31 -2.55 18.35 -0.46
N PRO A 32 -3.45 18.36 -1.47
CA PRO A 32 -3.95 17.14 -2.07
C PRO A 32 -2.78 16.23 -2.50
N PRO A 33 -2.83 14.91 -2.27
CA PRO A 33 -1.71 14.01 -2.52
C PRO A 33 -1.09 14.16 -3.91
N TRP A 34 -1.94 14.30 -4.93
CA TRP A 34 -1.49 14.47 -6.31
C TRP A 34 -0.75 15.78 -6.58
N ASP A 35 -1.06 16.87 -5.87
CA ASP A 35 -0.34 18.13 -6.02
C ASP A 35 1.10 17.99 -5.47
N THR A 36 1.27 17.23 -4.39
CA THR A 36 2.59 16.84 -3.88
C THR A 36 3.33 15.95 -4.87
N ILE A 37 2.67 14.95 -5.47
CA ILE A 37 3.27 14.09 -6.50
C ILE A 37 3.68 14.89 -7.74
N ASP A 38 2.88 15.85 -8.19
CA ASP A 38 3.22 16.72 -9.30
C ASP A 38 4.47 17.57 -9.00
N ALA A 39 4.57 18.10 -7.78
CA ALA A 39 5.76 18.84 -7.34
C ALA A 39 7.00 17.94 -7.28
N LEU A 40 6.87 16.69 -6.81
CA LEU A 40 7.96 15.71 -6.75
C LEU A 40 8.43 15.31 -8.15
N VAL A 41 7.52 14.99 -9.06
CA VAL A 41 7.86 14.68 -10.47
C VAL A 41 8.57 15.87 -11.10
N GLY A 42 8.03 17.07 -10.92
CA GLY A 42 8.65 18.28 -11.46
C GLY A 42 10.04 18.55 -10.87
N TRP A 43 10.30 18.21 -9.61
CA TRP A 43 11.63 18.29 -9.01
C TRP A 43 12.57 17.22 -9.57
N LEU A 44 12.15 15.96 -9.64
CA LEU A 44 12.94 14.87 -10.22
C LEU A 44 13.32 15.14 -11.68
N ASP A 45 12.39 15.69 -12.47
CA ASP A 45 12.64 16.07 -13.86
C ASP A 45 13.69 17.17 -13.99
N ARG A 46 13.81 18.07 -13.00
CA ARG A 46 14.84 19.14 -12.99
C ARG A 46 16.20 18.64 -12.54
N GLU A 47 16.25 17.69 -11.62
CA GLU A 47 17.51 17.15 -11.09
C GLU A 47 18.14 16.08 -12.01
N SER A 48 17.34 15.46 -12.88
CA SER A 48 17.86 14.43 -13.78
C SER A 48 18.69 15.00 -14.92
N ALA A 49 19.86 14.40 -15.13
CA ALA A 49 20.68 14.58 -16.33
C ALA A 49 20.47 13.47 -17.39
N LEU A 50 19.58 12.51 -17.13
CA LEU A 50 19.33 11.38 -18.01
C LEU A 50 18.28 11.71 -19.09
N PRO A 51 18.28 11.02 -20.24
CA PRO A 51 17.21 11.19 -21.20
C PRO A 51 15.87 10.67 -20.65
N ALA A 52 14.78 11.29 -21.08
CA ALA A 52 13.43 11.08 -20.51
C ALA A 52 12.94 9.62 -20.57
N GLU A 53 13.37 8.85 -21.57
CA GLU A 53 13.00 7.43 -21.68
C GLU A 53 13.69 6.59 -20.60
N GLN A 54 14.97 6.82 -20.36
CA GLN A 54 15.73 6.16 -19.30
C GLN A 54 15.18 6.51 -17.92
N GLU A 55 14.88 7.79 -17.67
CA GLU A 55 14.22 8.25 -16.43
C GLU A 55 12.92 7.49 -16.15
N ARG A 56 12.07 7.37 -17.18
CA ARG A 56 10.82 6.63 -17.08
C ARG A 56 11.05 5.18 -16.67
N LEU A 57 12.03 4.51 -17.28
CA LEU A 57 12.37 3.13 -16.93
C LEU A 57 12.90 3.02 -15.49
N LEU A 58 13.76 3.94 -15.06
CA LEU A 58 14.30 3.94 -13.70
C LEU A 58 13.21 4.16 -12.65
N ARG A 59 12.27 5.07 -12.88
CA ARG A 59 11.13 5.29 -11.97
C ARG A 59 10.22 4.07 -11.87
N LEU A 60 10.09 3.28 -12.94
CA LEU A 60 9.40 2.00 -12.89
C LEU A 60 10.20 0.94 -12.13
N LEU A 61 11.51 0.88 -12.32
CA LEU A 61 12.38 -0.08 -11.63
C LEU A 61 12.46 0.17 -10.12
N LYS A 62 12.34 1.43 -9.68
CA LYS A 62 12.29 1.81 -8.27
C LYS A 62 11.22 1.04 -7.48
N LEU A 63 10.10 0.68 -8.12
CA LEU A 63 9.05 -0.15 -7.50
C LEU A 63 9.56 -1.48 -6.93
N SER A 64 10.51 -2.12 -7.62
CA SER A 64 11.09 -3.38 -7.17
C SER A 64 11.98 -3.19 -5.94
N GLU A 65 12.62 -2.02 -5.83
CA GLU A 65 13.43 -1.66 -4.66
C GLU A 65 12.53 -1.47 -3.45
N GLU A 66 11.50 -0.62 -3.54
CA GLU A 66 10.55 -0.36 -2.45
C GLU A 66 9.81 -1.63 -2.01
N ALA A 67 9.42 -2.49 -2.95
CA ALA A 67 8.81 -3.78 -2.62
C ALA A 67 9.78 -4.71 -1.86
N GLY A 68 11.08 -4.63 -2.16
CA GLY A 68 12.14 -5.32 -1.43
C GLY A 68 12.31 -4.77 -0.01
N GLU A 69 12.20 -3.46 0.17
CA GLU A 69 12.27 -2.80 1.48
C GLU A 69 11.08 -3.17 2.36
N VAL A 70 9.85 -3.20 1.81
CA VAL A 70 8.68 -3.77 2.50
C VAL A 70 8.94 -5.21 2.97
N ALA A 71 9.48 -6.07 2.09
CA ALA A 71 9.78 -7.44 2.44
C ALA A 71 10.83 -7.53 3.56
N GLN A 72 11.86 -6.68 3.52
CA GLN A 72 12.88 -6.58 4.55
C GLN A 72 12.27 -6.14 5.90
N ALA A 73 11.43 -5.10 5.89
CA ALA A 73 10.75 -4.59 7.07
C ALA A 73 9.84 -5.65 7.70
N VAL A 74 9.07 -6.39 6.89
CA VAL A 74 8.22 -7.50 7.38
C VAL A 74 9.05 -8.60 8.02
N ILE A 75 10.15 -9.03 7.39
CA ILE A 75 11.05 -10.05 7.96
C ILE A 75 11.64 -9.54 9.29
N GLY A 76 12.01 -8.26 9.35
CA GLY A 76 12.49 -7.61 10.56
C GLY A 76 11.44 -7.53 11.67
N ALA A 77 10.20 -7.18 11.34
CA ALA A 77 9.09 -7.01 12.28
C ALA A 77 8.56 -8.34 12.82
N THR A 78 8.64 -9.41 12.01
CA THR A 78 8.22 -10.76 12.41
C THR A 78 9.34 -11.54 13.10
N GLY A 79 10.57 -11.05 13.09
CA GLY A 79 11.73 -11.70 13.71
C GLY A 79 12.16 -12.99 13.01
N GLN A 80 11.80 -13.15 11.73
CA GLN A 80 12.05 -14.38 10.97
C GLN A 80 13.52 -14.62 10.63
N ASN A 81 14.42 -13.66 10.94
CA ASN A 81 15.86 -13.83 10.84
C ASN A 81 16.44 -14.25 12.20
N PRO A 82 16.78 -15.54 12.41
CA PRO A 82 17.24 -16.05 13.71
C PRO A 82 18.56 -15.40 14.18
N ARG A 83 19.32 -14.80 13.25
CA ARG A 83 20.62 -14.16 13.51
C ARG A 83 20.48 -12.73 14.03
N LYS A 84 19.33 -12.09 13.80
CA LYS A 84 19.11 -10.65 14.09
C LYS A 84 17.91 -10.38 15.00
N GLY A 85 17.05 -11.36 15.24
CA GLY A 85 15.84 -11.15 16.05
C GLY A 85 14.89 -10.14 15.39
N ARG A 86 14.08 -9.46 16.22
CA ARG A 86 13.20 -8.37 15.75
C ARG A 86 14.03 -7.11 15.50
N SER A 87 14.21 -6.73 14.25
CA SER A 87 15.00 -5.55 13.86
C SER A 87 14.16 -4.36 13.40
N HIS A 88 12.88 -4.59 13.10
CA HIS A 88 11.93 -3.56 12.67
C HIS A 88 10.65 -3.66 13.49
N SER A 89 9.84 -2.63 13.41
CA SER A 89 8.48 -2.51 13.91
C SER A 89 7.47 -2.64 12.76
N TRP A 90 6.19 -2.75 13.11
CA TRP A 90 5.13 -2.66 12.09
C TRP A 90 4.95 -1.23 11.55
N ASP A 91 5.40 -0.21 12.29
CA ASP A 91 5.40 1.16 11.80
C ASP A 91 6.42 1.35 10.68
N ASP A 92 7.55 0.65 10.74
CA ASP A 92 8.50 0.62 9.62
C ASP A 92 7.84 0.00 8.38
N VAL A 93 7.08 -1.10 8.54
CA VAL A 93 6.33 -1.69 7.43
C VAL A 93 5.30 -0.70 6.85
N HIS A 94 4.62 0.09 7.69
CA HIS A 94 3.71 1.13 7.21
C HIS A 94 4.43 2.20 6.40
N ALA A 95 5.63 2.61 6.83
CA ALA A 95 6.45 3.57 6.11
C ALA A 95 6.84 3.03 4.72
N GLU A 96 7.38 1.81 4.66
CA GLU A 96 7.78 1.20 3.38
C GLU A 96 6.59 1.03 2.42
N LEU A 97 5.39 0.69 2.94
CA LEU A 97 4.18 0.62 2.12
C LEU A 97 3.78 2.00 1.57
N CYS A 98 3.99 3.07 2.33
CA CYS A 98 3.77 4.43 1.85
C CYS A 98 4.78 4.77 0.74
N ASP A 99 6.04 4.36 0.86
CA ASP A 99 7.06 4.59 -0.15
C ASP A 99 6.77 3.84 -1.46
N VAL A 100 6.25 2.62 -1.39
CA VAL A 100 5.69 1.91 -2.56
C VAL A 100 4.56 2.70 -3.22
N ILE A 101 3.60 3.23 -2.43
CA ILE A 101 2.47 3.99 -2.96
C ILE A 101 2.95 5.28 -3.64
N VAL A 102 3.83 6.04 -2.99
CA VAL A 102 4.40 7.27 -3.53
C VAL A 102 5.16 6.98 -4.82
N THR A 103 6.02 5.96 -4.82
CA THR A 103 6.79 5.54 -6.00
C THR A 103 5.88 5.12 -7.16
N ALA A 104 4.79 4.39 -6.88
CA ALA A 104 3.80 4.02 -7.89
C ALA A 104 3.06 5.23 -8.46
N MET A 105 2.71 6.21 -7.62
CA MET A 105 2.07 7.44 -8.07
C MET A 105 3.01 8.29 -8.94
N VAL A 106 4.28 8.43 -8.55
CA VAL A 106 5.33 9.11 -9.33
C VAL A 106 5.53 8.42 -10.69
N ALA A 107 5.62 7.09 -10.69
CA ALA A 107 5.74 6.31 -11.93
C ALA A 107 4.53 6.52 -12.85
N LEU A 108 3.31 6.42 -12.32
CA LEU A 108 2.09 6.65 -13.09
C LEU A 108 2.03 8.07 -13.65
N ARG A 109 2.39 9.08 -12.86
CA ARG A 109 2.43 10.48 -13.29
C ARG A 109 3.49 10.76 -14.34
N THR A 110 4.60 10.02 -14.31
CA THR A 110 5.64 10.07 -15.36
C THR A 110 5.14 9.47 -16.67
N LEU A 111 4.26 8.46 -16.62
CA LEU A 111 3.70 7.82 -17.81
C LEU A 111 2.55 8.61 -18.44
N THR A 112 1.79 9.36 -17.65
CA THR A 112 0.65 10.11 -18.15
C THR A 112 0.35 11.36 -17.30
N PRO A 113 0.02 12.50 -17.93
CA PRO A 113 -0.46 13.68 -17.20
C PRO A 113 -1.83 13.44 -16.55
N GLU A 114 -2.60 12.46 -17.03
CA GLU A 114 -3.94 12.13 -16.54
C GLU A 114 -3.92 11.14 -15.36
N ALA A 115 -2.77 10.96 -14.69
CA ALA A 115 -2.55 9.94 -13.67
C ALA A 115 -3.62 9.92 -12.58
N ARG A 116 -4.05 11.09 -12.09
CA ARG A 116 -5.14 11.23 -11.13
C ARG A 116 -6.42 10.56 -11.63
N ARG A 117 -6.88 10.91 -12.84
CA ARG A 117 -8.08 10.34 -13.46
C ARG A 117 -7.94 8.84 -13.70
N VAL A 118 -6.77 8.40 -14.16
CA VAL A 118 -6.49 6.98 -14.43
C VAL A 118 -6.59 6.15 -13.14
N PHE A 119 -5.97 6.62 -12.06
CA PHE A 119 -5.98 5.95 -10.77
C PHE A 119 -7.38 5.92 -10.15
N GLU A 120 -8.05 7.08 -10.05
CA GLU A 120 -9.41 7.16 -9.52
C GLU A 120 -10.40 6.30 -10.31
N GLY A 121 -10.29 6.30 -11.63
CA GLY A 121 -11.09 5.44 -12.50
C GLY A 121 -10.82 3.96 -12.26
N HIS A 122 -9.56 3.58 -12.03
CA HIS A 122 -9.19 2.21 -11.69
C HIS A 122 -9.75 1.79 -10.33
N LEU A 123 -9.57 2.63 -9.30
CA LEU A 123 -10.11 2.38 -7.96
C LEU A 123 -11.63 2.21 -7.97
N ARG A 124 -12.36 3.05 -8.70
CA ARG A 124 -13.82 2.94 -8.83
C ARG A 124 -14.23 1.58 -9.40
N ARG A 125 -13.58 1.15 -10.48
CA ARG A 125 -13.82 -0.17 -11.09
C ARG A 125 -13.49 -1.34 -10.17
N VAL A 126 -12.46 -1.20 -9.33
CA VAL A 126 -12.13 -2.22 -8.32
C VAL A 126 -13.23 -2.26 -7.25
N ALA A 127 -13.66 -1.10 -6.74
CA ALA A 127 -14.71 -0.99 -5.73
C ALA A 127 -16.06 -1.57 -6.23
N GLU A 128 -16.43 -1.31 -7.48
CA GLU A 128 -17.64 -1.86 -8.12
C GLU A 128 -17.64 -3.40 -8.18
N ARG A 129 -16.46 -4.03 -8.17
CA ARG A 129 -16.33 -5.50 -8.20
C ARG A 129 -16.40 -6.15 -6.83
N VAL A 130 -16.37 -5.37 -5.75
CA VAL A 130 -16.43 -5.89 -4.37
C VAL A 130 -17.90 -6.06 -3.97
N PRO A 131 -18.41 -7.29 -3.77
CA PRO A 131 -19.78 -7.50 -3.32
C PRO A 131 -20.01 -6.88 -1.94
N GLY A 132 -21.04 -6.03 -1.80
CA GLY A 132 -21.45 -5.43 -0.51
C GLY A 132 -20.89 -4.03 -0.20
N ALA A 133 -19.96 -3.48 -1.00
CA ALA A 133 -19.45 -2.12 -0.81
C ALA A 133 -20.48 -1.02 -1.17
N ALA A 134 -21.53 -1.37 -1.91
CA ALA A 134 -22.64 -0.50 -2.28
C ALA A 134 -23.78 -0.50 -1.24
N THR A 135 -23.48 -0.16 0.02
CA THR A 135 -24.52 0.19 1.02
C THR A 135 -24.04 1.33 1.93
N ALA A 136 -23.64 2.44 1.32
CA ALA A 136 -23.64 3.72 2.00
C ALA A 136 -24.03 4.79 0.97
N SER A 137 -25.35 4.94 0.77
CA SER A 137 -25.90 6.19 0.25
C SER A 137 -26.44 7.00 1.43
N PRO A 138 -26.42 8.34 1.32
CA PRO A 138 -26.55 9.29 2.43
C PRO A 138 -27.88 9.22 3.18
#